data_AF-A0A2D4SU25-F1
#
_entry.id   AF-A0A2D4SU25-F1
#
_cell.length_a   1.000
_cell.length_b   1.000
_cell.length_c   1.000
_cell.angle_alpha   90.00
_cell.angle_beta   90.00
_cell.angle_gamma   90.00
#
_symmetry.space_group_name_H-M   'P 1'
#
loop_
_entity.id
_entity.type
_entity.pdbx_description
1 polymer ?
#
loop_
_entity_poly.entity_id
_entity_poly.type
_entity_poly.pdbx_seq_one_letter_code
_entity_poly.pdbx_strand_id
1 'polypeptide(L)'
;IVVAENNFEGNVLSSLRMRGFKYITANEDNNRGLKPEELYDITSDTGEQANIVGQTKPICTQSIDDHTKLLKAVLGETINASLQTAVHSAGVELDEATIQKMKALGYMTDE
;
A
#
# COMPACT_ATOMS: atom_id res chain seq x y z
N ILE A 1 -7.18 -8.21 -0.91
CA ILE A 1 -6.06 -7.45 -0.30
C ILE A 1 -6.30 -5.98 -0.62
N VAL A 2 -6.07 -5.07 0.34
CA VAL A 2 -6.21 -3.61 0.10
C VAL A 2 -4.95 -2.95 0.63
N VAL A 3 -4.34 -2.10 -0.19
CA VAL A 3 -3.13 -1.33 0.14
C VAL A 3 -3.43 0.15 -0.02
N ALA A 4 -2.89 0.97 0.88
CA ALA A 4 -2.94 2.42 0.75
C ALA A 4 -1.60 3.03 1.18
N GLU A 5 -1.19 4.07 0.48
CA GLU A 5 0.01 4.87 0.78
C GLU A 5 -0.41 6.34 0.87
N ASN A 6 0.16 7.06 1.83
CA ASN A 6 -0.04 8.49 1.97
C ASN A 6 1.30 9.16 2.25
N ASN A 7 1.64 10.13 1.41
CA ASN A 7 2.73 11.05 1.61
C ASN A 7 2.16 12.46 1.48
N PHE A 8 1.77 13.05 2.60
CA PHE A 8 1.07 14.33 2.62
C PHE A 8 1.41 15.12 3.88
N GLU A 9 1.84 16.37 3.71
CA GLU A 9 2.14 17.30 4.80
C GLU A 9 3.10 16.72 5.86
N GLY A 10 4.14 16.00 5.41
CA GLY A 10 5.12 15.36 6.29
C GLY A 10 4.67 14.05 6.95
N ASN A 11 3.44 13.60 6.70
CA ASN A 11 2.96 12.30 7.12
C ASN A 11 3.25 11.29 6.02
N VAL A 12 4.12 10.33 6.32
CA VAL A 12 4.45 9.21 5.42
C VAL A 12 3.97 7.94 6.09
N LEU A 13 2.94 7.32 5.52
CA LEU A 13 2.39 6.07 6.02
C LEU A 13 1.95 5.14 4.89
N SER A 14 1.99 3.85 5.18
CA SER A 14 1.48 2.80 4.32
C SER A 14 0.65 1.84 5.15
N SER A 15 -0.38 1.25 4.56
CA SER A 15 -1.22 0.29 5.25
C SER A 15 -1.64 -0.87 4.35
N LEU A 16 -1.79 -2.03 4.98
CA LEU A 16 -2.26 -3.26 4.37
C LEU A 16 -3.46 -3.79 5.16
N ARG A 17 -4.59 -4.01 4.48
CA ARG A 17 -5.72 -4.77 5.04
C ARG A 17 -5.83 -6.12 4.35
N MET A 18 -5.70 -7.18 5.15
CA MET A 18 -5.73 -8.56 4.67
C MET A 18 -6.19 -9.51 5.78
N ARG A 19 -7.07 -10.47 5.43
CA ARG A 19 -7.50 -11.56 6.33
C ARG A 19 -7.99 -11.10 7.72
N GLY A 20 -8.75 -10.00 7.76
CA GLY A 20 -9.29 -9.47 9.01
C GLY A 20 -8.32 -8.58 9.80
N PHE A 21 -7.06 -8.48 9.40
CA PHE A 21 -6.08 -7.60 10.02
C PHE A 21 -5.83 -6.34 9.20
N LYS A 22 -5.45 -5.26 9.90
CA LYS A 22 -4.87 -4.06 9.29
C LYS A 22 -3.50 -3.82 9.91
N TYR A 23 -2.49 -3.75 9.07
CA TYR A 23 -1.13 -3.39 9.42
C TYR A 23 -0.82 -1.99 8.89
N ILE A 24 -0.17 -1.16 9.69
CA ILE A 24 0.21 0.21 9.34
C ILE A 24 1.68 0.42 9.68
N THR A 25 2.40 1.05 8.76
CA THR A 25 3.72 1.64 9.00
C THR A 25 3.63 3.15 8.85
N ALA A 26 4.25 3.90 9.75
CA ALA A 26 4.29 5.36 9.68
C ALA A 26 5.70 5.89 10.02
N ASN A 27 6.00 7.12 9.61
CA ASN A 27 7.19 7.83 10.08
C ASN A 27 7.08 8.20 11.57
N GLU A 28 8.22 8.32 12.27
CA GLU A 28 8.29 8.57 13.73
C GLU A 28 7.53 9.83 14.17
N ASP A 29 7.59 10.90 13.37
CA ASP A 29 6.95 12.19 13.63
C ASP A 29 5.61 12.34 12.90
N ASN A 30 4.83 11.27 12.78
CA ASN A 30 3.53 11.32 12.13
C ASN A 30 2.54 12.16 12.97
N ASN A 31 2.19 13.34 12.47
CA ASN A 31 1.28 14.29 13.13
C ASN A 31 -0.15 13.74 13.29
N ARG A 32 -0.46 12.60 12.68
CA ARG A 32 -1.74 11.90 12.85
C ARG A 32 -1.80 11.01 14.09
N GLY A 33 -0.72 10.91 14.86
CA GLY A 33 -0.69 10.17 16.13
C GLY A 33 -0.60 8.65 16.01
N LEU A 34 -0.25 8.13 14.83
CA LEU A 34 0.03 6.70 14.64
C LEU A 34 1.46 6.40 15.07
N LYS A 35 1.67 5.24 15.69
CA LYS A 35 3.02 4.75 15.96
C LYS A 35 3.71 4.28 14.66
N PRO A 36 5.05 4.15 14.66
CA PRO A 36 5.77 3.66 13.49
C PRO A 36 5.31 2.29 12.98
N GLU A 37 4.80 1.45 13.89
CA GLU A 37 4.25 0.15 13.56
C GLU A 37 2.98 -0.11 14.38
N GLU A 38 1.89 -0.40 13.68
CA GLU A 38 0.61 -0.74 14.29
C GLU A 38 -0.04 -1.93 13.59
N LEU A 39 -0.73 -2.75 14.37
CA LEU A 39 -1.50 -3.89 13.90
C LEU A 39 -2.83 -3.88 14.65
N TYR A 40 -3.91 -4.11 13.92
CA TYR A 40 -5.26 -4.18 14.45
C TYR A 40 -5.98 -5.42 13.93
N ASP A 41 -6.69 -6.10 14.82
CA ASP A 41 -7.67 -7.12 14.44
C ASP A 41 -9.01 -6.44 14.16
N ILE A 42 -9.27 -6.16 12.88
CA ILE A 42 -10.48 -5.46 12.44
C ILE A 42 -11.72 -6.34 12.59
N THR A 43 -11.58 -7.65 12.84
CA THR A 43 -12.72 -8.53 13.08
C THR A 43 -13.34 -8.29 14.44
N SER A 44 -12.53 -8.02 15.46
CA SER A 44 -12.96 -7.78 16.84
C SER A 44 -12.88 -6.30 17.25
N ASP A 45 -12.04 -5.51 16.59
CA ASP A 45 -11.83 -4.08 16.82
C ASP A 45 -11.94 -3.29 15.51
N THR A 46 -13.17 -3.11 15.03
CA THR A 46 -13.45 -2.32 13.82
C THR A 46 -13.07 -0.84 13.96
N GLY A 47 -12.88 -0.35 15.19
CA GLY A 47 -12.55 1.03 15.49
C GLY A 47 -11.05 1.32 15.55
N GLU A 48 -10.18 0.32 15.38
CA GLU A 48 -8.72 0.47 15.41
C GLU A 48 -8.24 1.12 16.73
N GLN A 49 -8.85 0.72 17.84
CA GLN A 49 -8.56 1.30 19.16
C GLN A 49 -7.40 0.59 19.87
N ALA A 50 -7.19 -0.69 19.62
CA ALA A 50 -6.21 -1.52 20.29
C ALA A 50 -5.09 -1.95 19.34
N ASN A 51 -3.98 -1.23 19.35
CA ASN A 51 -2.77 -1.68 18.66
C ASN A 51 -2.24 -2.95 19.37
N ILE A 52 -2.20 -4.06 18.64
CA ILE A 52 -1.82 -5.38 19.17
C ILE A 52 -0.36 -5.75 18.92
N VAL A 53 0.45 -4.91 18.26
CA VAL A 53 1.88 -5.21 18.02
C VAL A 53 2.59 -5.60 19.31
N GLY A 54 3.35 -6.70 19.26
CA GLY A 54 4.14 -7.22 20.38
C GLY A 54 3.33 -7.88 21.50
N GLN A 55 2.00 -7.97 21.39
CA GLN A 55 1.20 -8.71 22.37
C GLN A 55 1.47 -10.22 22.31
N THR A 56 1.46 -10.86 23.48
CA THR A 56 1.75 -12.30 23.62
C THR A 56 0.52 -13.19 23.47
N LYS A 57 -0.68 -12.62 23.64
CA LYS A 57 -1.92 -13.36 23.49
C LYS A 57 -2.15 -13.64 22.00
N PRO A 58 -2.19 -14.91 21.57
CA PRO A 58 -2.44 -15.24 20.18
C PRO A 58 -3.86 -14.84 19.76
N ILE A 59 -4.04 -14.58 18.47
CA ILE A 59 -5.35 -14.49 17.85
C ILE A 59 -5.55 -15.75 17.02
N CYS A 60 -6.69 -16.40 17.21
CA CYS A 60 -6.95 -17.75 16.71
C CYS A 60 -5.87 -18.74 17.18
N THR A 61 -5.14 -19.35 16.26
CA THR A 61 -4.09 -20.36 16.51
C THR A 61 -2.68 -19.84 16.24
N GLN A 62 -2.53 -18.56 15.88
CA GLN A 62 -1.27 -17.98 15.43
C GLN A 62 -0.83 -16.86 16.37
N SER A 63 0.49 -16.68 16.49
CA SER A 63 1.04 -15.59 17.28
C SER A 63 0.83 -14.26 16.55
N ILE A 64 0.72 -13.18 17.32
CA ILE A 64 0.63 -11.82 16.76
C ILE A 64 1.90 -11.46 15.98
N ASP A 65 3.05 -11.93 16.43
CA ASP A 65 4.33 -11.70 15.77
C ASP A 65 4.36 -12.34 14.37
N ASP A 66 3.83 -13.56 14.23
CA ASP A 66 3.72 -14.23 12.92
C ASP A 66 2.80 -13.46 11.97
N HIS A 67 1.65 -12.99 12.47
CA HIS A 67 0.77 -12.12 11.69
C HIS A 67 1.49 -10.83 11.28
N THR A 68 2.16 -10.16 12.22
CA THR A 68 2.87 -8.91 11.97
C THR A 68 3.94 -9.10 10.88
N LYS A 69 4.77 -10.13 11.01
CA LYS A 69 5.81 -10.49 10.03
C LYS A 69 5.21 -10.77 8.65
N LEU A 70 4.13 -11.56 8.58
CA LEU A 70 3.45 -11.87 7.33
C LEU A 70 2.93 -10.60 6.64
N LEU A 71 2.19 -9.76 7.37
CA LEU A 71 1.61 -8.54 6.80
C LEU A 71 2.69 -7.54 6.40
N LYS A 72 3.75 -7.41 7.19
CA LYS A 72 4.92 -6.56 6.86
C LYS A 72 5.60 -7.01 5.57
N ALA A 73 5.84 -8.31 5.42
CA ALA A 73 6.44 -8.86 4.21
C ALA A 73 5.56 -8.60 2.97
N VAL A 74 4.25 -8.87 3.08
CA VAL A 74 3.29 -8.65 1.98
C VAL A 74 3.18 -7.17 1.61
N LEU A 75 3.16 -6.27 2.59
CA LEU A 75 3.13 -4.82 2.32
C LEU A 75 4.41 -4.39 1.59
N GLY A 76 5.58 -4.80 2.07
CA GLY A 76 6.85 -4.48 1.44
C GLY A 76 6.97 -5.03 0.01
N GLU A 77 6.54 -6.26 -0.22
CA GLU A 77 6.48 -6.87 -1.57
C GLU A 77 5.54 -6.08 -2.48
N THR A 78 4.36 -5.70 -1.99
CA THR A 78 3.37 -4.99 -2.80
C THR A 78 3.83 -3.59 -3.18
N ILE A 79 4.45 -2.85 -2.25
CA ILE A 79 5.03 -1.53 -2.53
C ILE A 79 6.18 -1.66 -3.53
N ASN A 80 7.10 -2.63 -3.33
CA ASN A 80 8.22 -2.86 -4.23
C ASN A 80 7.74 -3.22 -5.66
N ALA A 81 6.75 -4.10 -5.78
CA ALA A 81 6.16 -4.44 -7.08
C ALA A 81 5.52 -3.22 -7.76
N SER A 82 4.88 -2.34 -6.98
CA SER A 82 4.28 -1.10 -7.48
C SER A 82 5.34 -0.12 -7.98
N LEU A 83 6.46 0.04 -7.26
CA LEU A 83 7.59 0.86 -7.68
C LEU A 83 8.23 0.32 -8.97
N GLN A 84 8.43 -1.00 -9.08
CA GLN A 84 8.99 -1.61 -10.30
C GLN A 84 8.07 -1.45 -11.52
N THR A 85 6.75 -1.56 -11.31
CA THR A 85 5.76 -1.35 -12.37
C THR A 85 5.70 0.12 -12.79
N ALA A 86 5.81 1.06 -11.85
CA ALA A 86 5.86 2.50 -12.14
C ALA A 86 7.11 2.90 -12.94
N VAL A 87 8.24 2.20 -12.75
CA VAL A 87 9.48 2.40 -13.51
C VAL A 87 9.46 1.66 -14.86
N HIS A 88 8.43 0.86 -15.13
CA HIS A 88 8.12 0.28 -16.45
C HIS A 88 7.03 1.06 -17.20
N SER A 89 7.06 2.40 -17.14
CA SER A 89 6.71 3.18 -18.34
C SER A 89 7.85 3.00 -19.35
N ALA A 90 7.97 1.79 -19.92
CA ALA A 90 8.65 1.65 -21.20
C ALA A 90 7.99 2.70 -22.10
N GLY A 91 8.77 3.66 -22.58
CA GLY A 91 8.29 4.61 -23.57
C GLY A 91 7.68 3.80 -24.69
N VAL A 92 6.35 3.73 -24.71
CA VAL A 92 5.63 3.05 -25.78
C VAL A 92 5.91 3.93 -26.98
N GLU A 93 6.80 3.46 -27.85
CA GLU A 93 6.86 3.96 -29.21
C GLU A 93 5.47 3.66 -29.78
N LEU A 94 4.66 4.72 -29.91
CA LEU A 94 3.29 4.59 -30.41
C LEU A 94 3.38 3.95 -31.79
N ASP A 95 2.75 2.78 -31.96
CA ASP A 95 2.70 2.16 -33.27
C ASP A 95 2.00 3.09 -34.27
N GLU A 96 2.33 2.93 -35.56
CA GLU A 96 1.81 3.81 -36.61
C GLU A 96 0.28 3.83 -36.64
N ALA A 97 -0.38 2.70 -36.32
CA ALA A 97 -1.84 2.63 -36.29
C ALA A 97 -2.43 3.53 -35.19
N THR A 98 -1.77 3.60 -34.04
CA THR A 98 -2.17 4.44 -32.90
C THR A 98 -1.93 5.91 -33.21
N ILE A 99 -0.79 6.25 -33.84
CA ILE A 99 -0.51 7.63 -34.30
C ILE A 99 -1.57 8.09 -35.30
N GLN A 100 -1.89 7.27 -36.30
CA GLN A 100 -2.90 7.60 -37.30
C GLN A 100 -4.29 7.79 -36.69
N LYS A 101 -4.66 6.93 -35.73
CA LYS A 101 -5.92 7.08 -35.00
C LYS A 101 -5.96 8.37 -34.17
N MET A 102 -4.86 8.74 -33.52
CA MET A 102 -4.77 9.97 -32.74
C MET A 102 -4.81 11.23 -33.61
N LYS A 103 -4.18 11.21 -34.79
CA LYS A 103 -4.31 12.27 -35.80
C LYS A 103 -5.75 12.42 -36.29
N ALA A 104 -6.43 11.31 -36.60
CA ALA A 104 -7.84 11.32 -37.02
C ALA A 104 -8.78 11.89 -35.94
N LEU A 105 -8.43 11.73 -34.67
CA LEU A 105 -9.18 12.28 -33.53
C LEU A 105 -8.78 13.72 -33.16
N GLY A 106 -7.80 14.32 -33.85
CA GLY A 106 -7.34 15.69 -33.63
C GLY A 106 -6.44 15.89 -32.40
N TYR A 107 -5.92 14.81 -31.82
CA TYR A 107 -4.98 14.88 -30.70
C TYR A 107 -3.52 15.13 -31.12
N MET A 108 -3.23 15.03 -32.43
CA MET A 108 -1.91 15.27 -33.01
C MET A 108 -2.06 16.00 -34.34
N THR A 109 -1.17 16.96 -34.62
CA THR A 109 -1.09 17.68 -35.91
C THR A 109 0.07 17.14 -36.74
N ASP A 110 -0.08 17.14 -38.07
CA ASP A 110 1.03 16.91 -38.99
C ASP A 110 1.91 18.18 -39.02
N GLU A 111 3.15 18.09 -38.53
CA GLU A 111 4.23 19.02 -38.90
C GLU A 111 5.02 18.45 -40.09
#